data_AF-A0A521RFT6-F1
#
_entry.id   AF-A0A521RFT6-F1
#
_cell.length_a   1.000
_cell.length_b   1.000
_cell.length_c   1.000
_cell.angle_alpha   90.00
_cell.angle_beta   90.00
_cell.angle_gamma   90.00
#
_symmetry.space_group_name_H-M   'P 1'
#
loop_
_entity.id
_entity.type
_entity.pdbx_description
1 polymer ?
#
loop_
_entity_poly.entity_id
_entity_poly.type
_entity_poly.pdbx_seq_one_letter_code
_entity_poly.pdbx_strand_id
1 'polypeptide(L)' 'MTISYHEIEAEALKLQPADRAHLLERLIESFEPASEIQAAWVAEAIRRREDVRSGKATLIPGDEVLAKIRARIS' A
#
# COMPACT_ATOMS: atom_id res chain seq x y z
N MET A 1 25.24 17.16 11.55
CA MET A 1 25.67 17.10 10.13
C MET A 1 24.43 16.93 9.28
N THR A 2 24.27 17.74 8.25
CA THR A 2 23.21 17.58 7.24
C THR A 2 23.82 16.95 6.00
N ILE A 3 23.42 15.72 5.68
CA ILE A 3 23.81 15.05 4.44
C ILE A 3 22.87 15.55 3.33
N SER A 4 23.40 15.89 2.16
CA SER A 4 22.59 16.33 1.03
C SER A 4 21.88 15.16 0.35
N TYR A 5 20.78 15.44 -0.36
CA TYR A 5 20.05 14.44 -1.14
C TYR A 5 20.96 13.67 -2.10
N HIS A 6 21.80 14.38 -2.85
CA HIS A 6 22.69 13.78 -3.84
C HIS A 6 23.74 12.86 -3.22
N GLU A 7 24.22 13.19 -2.01
CA GLU A 7 25.15 12.30 -1.28
C GLU A 7 24.44 11.01 -0.84
N ILE A 8 23.21 11.10 -0.32
CA ILE A 8 22.42 9.91 0.06
C ILE A 8 22.12 9.02 -1.14
N GLU A 9 21.71 9.64 -2.26
CA GLU A 9 21.45 8.93 -3.52
C GLU A 9 22.70 8.20 -4.02
N ALA A 10 23.84 8.89 -4.06
CA ALA A 10 25.10 8.31 -4.53
C ALA A 10 25.55 7.13 -3.65
N GLU A 11 25.42 7.22 -2.32
CA GLU A 11 25.78 6.13 -1.42
C GLU A 11 24.79 4.95 -1.51
N ALA A 12 23.49 5.21 -1.64
CA ALA A 12 22.47 4.16 -1.79
C ALA A 12 22.66 3.34 -3.08
N LEU A 13 23.10 3.98 -4.16
CA LEU A 13 23.37 3.31 -5.44
C LEU A 13 24.63 2.43 -5.40
N LYS A 14 25.56 2.64 -4.45
CA LYS A 14 26.74 1.78 -4.26
C LYS A 14 26.44 0.47 -3.53
N LEU A 15 25.27 0.35 -2.90
CA LEU A 15 24.87 -0.86 -2.19
C LEU A 15 24.71 -2.06 -3.14
N GLN A 16 24.89 -3.27 -2.60
CA GLN A 16 24.52 -4.49 -3.33
C GLN A 16 23.01 -4.53 -3.57
N PRO A 17 22.52 -5.22 -4.63
CA PRO A 17 21.10 -5.23 -4.96
C PRO A 17 20.18 -5.63 -3.80
N ALA A 18 20.58 -6.60 -2.98
CA ALA A 18 19.81 -7.05 -1.82
C ALA A 18 19.70 -5.95 -0.74
N ASP A 19 20.81 -5.29 -0.39
CA ASP A 19 20.82 -4.22 0.61
C ASP A 19 20.05 -2.99 0.13
N ARG A 20 20.12 -2.68 -1.17
CA ARG A 20 19.33 -1.60 -1.76
C ARG A 20 17.82 -1.91 -1.74
N ALA A 21 17.43 -3.15 -2.00
CA ALA A 21 16.02 -3.58 -1.88
C ALA A 21 15.53 -3.43 -0.44
N HIS A 22 16.34 -3.87 0.54
CA HIS A 22 16.00 -3.72 1.96
C HIS A 22 15.89 -2.25 2.39
N LEU A 23 16.80 -1.38 1.91
CA LEU A 23 16.71 0.06 2.14
C LEU A 23 15.43 0.66 1.52
N LEU A 24 15.06 0.24 0.31
CA LEU A 24 13.85 0.69 -0.37
C LEU A 24 12.58 0.31 0.43
N GLU A 25 12.49 -0.92 0.93
CA GLU A 25 11.37 -1.36 1.77
C GLU A 25 11.19 -0.45 2.98
N ARG A 26 12.28 -0.17 3.71
CA ARG A 26 12.26 0.73 4.88
C ARG A 26 11.87 2.16 4.52
N LEU A 27 12.30 2.66 3.36
CA LEU A 27 11.91 3.98 2.88
C LEU A 27 10.42 4.04 2.52
N ILE A 28 9.89 3.00 1.86
CA ILE A 28 8.46 2.87 1.58
C ILE A 28 7.65 2.84 2.89
N GLU A 29 8.08 2.04 3.86
CA GLU A 29 7.48 2.01 5.20
C GLU A 29 7.54 3.37 5.91
N SER A 30 8.60 4.16 5.67
CA SER A 30 8.71 5.52 6.25
C SER A 30 7.77 6.53 5.58
N PHE A 31 7.36 6.28 4.34
CA PHE A 31 6.39 7.10 3.62
C PHE A 31 4.96 6.78 4.02
N GLU A 32 4.69 5.59 4.56
CA GLU A 32 3.42 5.26 5.21
C GLU A 32 3.32 6.15 6.45
N PRO A 33 2.57 7.26 6.40
CA PRO A 33 2.45 8.05 7.59
C PRO A 33 1.57 7.23 8.55
N ALA A 34 1.85 7.30 9.84
CA ALA A 34 0.81 7.16 10.85
C ALA A 34 -0.18 8.34 10.69
N SER A 35 -0.76 8.47 9.51
CA SER A 35 -1.69 9.52 9.12
C SER A 35 -3.07 9.13 9.56
N GLU A 36 -3.88 10.14 9.82
CA GLU A 36 -5.32 9.98 9.98
C GLU A 36 -5.94 9.25 8.79
N ILE A 37 -5.37 9.41 7.59
CA ILE A 37 -5.76 8.68 6.38
C ILE A 37 -5.52 7.17 6.57
N GLN A 38 -4.32 6.75 6.95
CA GLN A 38 -4.03 5.33 7.16
C GLN A 38 -4.91 4.72 8.26
N ALA A 39 -5.11 5.45 9.36
CA ALA A 39 -6.04 5.04 10.42
C ALA A 39 -7.48 4.89 9.91
N ALA A 40 -7.95 5.83 9.08
CA ALA A 40 -9.27 5.77 8.46
C ALA A 40 -9.41 4.60 7.48
N TRP A 41 -8.37 4.28 6.70
CA TRP A 41 -8.35 3.11 5.82
C TRP A 41 -8.41 1.81 6.60
N VAL A 42 -7.64 1.68 7.69
CA VAL A 42 -7.69 0.50 8.57
C VAL A 42 -9.07 0.37 9.21
N ALA A 43 -9.64 1.47 9.71
CA ALA A 43 -10.98 1.46 10.31
C ALA A 43 -12.05 1.03 9.28
N GLU A 44 -11.98 1.54 8.05
CA GLU A 44 -12.91 1.17 6.98
C GLU A 44 -12.75 -0.30 6.56
N ALA A 45 -11.52 -0.81 6.46
CA ALA A 45 -11.26 -2.21 6.15
C ALA A 45 -11.87 -3.15 7.21
N ILE A 46 -11.67 -2.83 8.49
CA ILE A 46 -12.28 -3.57 9.61
C ILE A 46 -13.80 -3.50 9.53
N ARG A 47 -14.37 -2.30 9.36
CA ARG A 47 -15.82 -2.08 9.27
C ARG A 47 -16.44 -2.91 8.14
N ARG A 48 -15.84 -2.89 6.94
CA ARG A 48 -16.30 -3.69 5.79
C ARG A 48 -16.26 -5.18 6.06
N ARG A 49 -15.18 -5.67 6.67
CA ARG A 49 -15.07 -7.10 7.04
C ARG A 49 -16.19 -7.53 7.98
N GLU A 50 -16.53 -6.72 8.98
CA GLU A 50 -17.60 -7.05 9.92
C GLU A 50 -18.99 -6.90 9.30
N ASP A 51 -19.22 -5.92 8.42
CA ASP A 51 -20.47 -5.83 7.66
C ASP A 51 -20.69 -7.08 6.77
N VAL A 52 -19.63 -7.64 6.19
CA VAL A 52 -19.70 -8.91 5.44
C VAL A 52 -20.02 -10.08 6.38
N ARG A 53 -19.30 -10.22 7.49
CA ARG A 53 -19.50 -11.31 8.47
C ARG A 53 -20.88 -11.31 9.11
N SER A 54 -21.43 -10.11 9.36
CA SER A 54 -22.76 -9.93 9.94
C SER A 54 -23.89 -10.02 8.92
N GLY A 55 -23.59 -10.17 7.62
CA GLY A 55 -24.60 -10.21 6.55
C GLY A 55 -25.24 -8.85 6.25
N LYS A 56 -24.70 -7.75 6.78
CA LYS A 56 -25.18 -6.39 6.53
C LYS A 56 -24.77 -5.87 5.15
N ALA A 57 -23.63 -6.34 4.63
CA ALA A 57 -23.17 -5.97 3.29
C ALA A 57 -23.92 -6.73 2.19
N THR A 58 -24.37 -6.03 1.15
CA THR A 58 -24.79 -6.67 -0.10
C THR A 58 -23.56 -7.06 -0.91
N LEU A 59 -23.34 -8.36 -1.06
CA LEU A 59 -22.22 -8.91 -1.81
C LEU A 59 -22.56 -9.04 -3.30
N ILE A 60 -21.53 -8.94 -4.14
CA ILE A 60 -21.61 -9.21 -5.57
C ILE A 60 -20.70 -10.42 -5.85
N PRO A 61 -21.12 -11.40 -6.67
CA PRO A 61 -20.25 -12.50 -7.08
C PRO A 61 -18.94 -11.98 -7.70
N GLY A 62 -17.82 -12.59 -7.33
CA GLY A 62 -16.49 -12.13 -7.77
C GLY A 62 -16.33 -12.15 -9.29
N ASP A 63 -16.89 -13.15 -9.92
CA ASP A 63 -16.89 -13.40 -11.37
C ASP A 63 -17.54 -12.23 -12.12
N GLU A 64 -18.65 -11.72 -11.58
CA GLU A 64 -19.40 -10.58 -12.12
C GLU A 64 -18.58 -9.29 -12.01
N VAL A 65 -17.94 -9.05 -10.87
CA VAL A 65 -17.07 -7.88 -10.66
C VAL A 65 -15.87 -7.92 -11.61
N LEU A 66 -15.22 -9.07 -11.74
CA LEU A 66 -14.06 -9.24 -12.63
C LEU A 66 -14.44 -9.03 -14.10
N ALA A 67 -15.62 -9.52 -14.52
CA ALA A 67 -16.13 -9.27 -15.87
C ALA A 67 -16.35 -7.77 -16.14
N LYS A 68 -16.97 -7.07 -15.19
CA LYS A 68 -17.20 -5.61 -15.28
C LYS A 68 -15.90 -4.81 -15.34
N ILE A 69 -14.89 -5.19 -14.55
CA ILE A 69 -13.57 -4.53 -14.58
C ILE A 69 -12.92 -4.71 -15.94
N ARG A 70 -12.85 -5.95 -16.45
CA ARG A 70 -12.25 -6.25 -17.75
C ARG A 70 -12.88 -5.44 -18.88
N ALA A 71 -14.21 -5.38 -18.93
CA ALA A 71 -14.93 -4.60 -19.95
C ALA A 71 -14.68 -3.08 -19.88
N ARG A 72 -14.19 -2.56 -18.75
CA ARG A 72 -13.88 -1.13 -18.56
C ARG A 72 -12.46 -0.75 -18.95
N ILE A 73 -11.54 -1.71 -18.93
CA ILE A 73 -10.10 -1.49 -19.15
C ILE A 73 -9.61 -2.08 -20.48
N SER A 74 -10.46 -2.83 -21.19
CA SER A 74 -10.22 -3.38 -22.53
C SER A 74 -10.56 -2.38 -23.63
#